data_AF-B6W6T8-F1
#
_entry.id   AF-B6W6T8-F1
#
_cell.length_a   1.000
_cell.length_b   1.000
_cell.length_c   1.000
_cell.angle_alpha   90.00
_cell.angle_beta   90.00
_cell.angle_gamma   90.00
#
_symmetry.space_group_name_H-M   'P 1'
#
loop_
_entity.id
_entity.type
_entity.pdbx_description
1 polymer ?
#
loop_
_entity_poly.entity_id
_entity_poly.type
_entity_poly.pdbx_seq_one_letter_code
_entity_poly.pdbx_strand_id
1 'polypeptide(L)'
;MKKNLGDYIQIPYNEISFVSASVLFGKKINRFAIHTKKNGNFIFTSRDNKKVLRVLNNYIDSNKLRRSLSFFEVIKRGIKNLIKK
;
A
#
# COMPACT_ATOMS: atom_id res chain seq x y z
N MET A 1 -25.96 -12.57 -7.31
CA MET A 1 -24.66 -13.23 -7.04
C MET A 1 -24.37 -13.15 -5.55
N LYS A 2 -24.21 -14.29 -4.88
CA LYS A 2 -23.85 -14.37 -3.46
C LYS A 2 -22.33 -14.09 -3.36
N LYS A 3 -21.91 -13.13 -2.54
CA LYS A 3 -20.49 -12.83 -2.30
C LYS A 3 -19.90 -13.95 -1.43
N ASN A 4 -18.93 -14.71 -1.93
CA ASN A 4 -18.27 -15.76 -1.17
C ASN A 4 -16.89 -15.30 -0.69
N LEU A 5 -16.42 -15.84 0.44
CA LEU A 5 -15.09 -15.50 0.99
C LEU A 5 -13.93 -15.86 0.05
N GLY A 6 -14.11 -16.89 -0.79
CA GLY A 6 -13.11 -17.33 -1.76
C GLY A 6 -12.91 -16.36 -2.94
N ASP A 7 -13.80 -15.39 -3.11
CA ASP A 7 -13.70 -14.39 -4.18
C ASP A 7 -12.72 -13.25 -3.81
N TYR A 8 -12.24 -13.22 -2.56
CA TYR A 8 -11.40 -12.15 -2.04
C TYR A 8 -10.01 -12.65 -1.65
N ILE A 9 -9.00 -11.83 -1.92
CA ILE A 9 -7.66 -12.03 -1.37
C ILE A 9 -7.73 -11.74 0.13
N GLN A 10 -7.38 -12.74 0.94
CA GLN A 10 -7.29 -12.62 2.38
C GLN A 10 -5.83 -12.43 2.78
N ILE A 11 -5.54 -11.38 3.55
CA ILE A 11 -4.20 -11.11 4.07
C ILE A 11 -4.31 -11.10 5.60
N PRO A 12 -3.81 -12.12 6.29
CA PRO A 12 -3.79 -12.15 7.74
C PRO A 12 -3.04 -10.95 8.34
N TYR A 13 -3.58 -10.31 9.38
CA TYR A 13 -2.94 -9.14 9.99
C TYR A 13 -1.53 -9.44 10.54
N ASN A 14 -1.31 -10.66 11.04
CA ASN A 14 -0.01 -11.12 11.52
C ASN A 14 1.04 -11.26 10.40
N GLU A 15 0.59 -11.36 9.14
CA GLU A 15 1.43 -11.49 7.96
C GLU A 15 1.83 -10.12 7.39
N ILE A 16 1.11 -9.06 7.76
CA ILE A 16 1.42 -7.69 7.36
C ILE A 16 2.73 -7.27 8.04
N SER A 17 3.77 -7.06 7.24
CA SER A 17 5.03 -6.49 7.68
C SER A 17 4.89 -4.98 7.86
N PHE A 18 4.48 -4.29 6.79
CA PHE A 18 4.16 -2.86 6.83
C PHE A 18 3.22 -2.46 5.69
N VAL A 19 2.64 -1.27 5.80
CA VAL A 19 1.76 -0.69 4.80
C VAL A 19 2.35 0.64 4.36
N SER A 20 2.46 0.86 3.06
CA SER A 20 2.96 2.10 2.48
C SER A 20 1.83 2.83 1.73
N ALA A 21 1.73 4.14 1.89
CA ALA A 21 0.71 4.94 1.22
C ALA A 21 1.33 6.02 0.31
N SER A 22 0.96 6.04 -0.97
CA SER A 22 1.47 7.02 -1.93
C SER A 22 0.71 8.34 -1.81
N VAL A 23 1.42 9.37 -1.33
CA VAL A 23 0.84 10.71 -1.15
C VAL A 23 1.18 11.60 -2.35
N LEU A 24 0.14 11.98 -3.09
CA LEU A 24 0.18 12.98 -4.16
C LEU A 24 0.01 14.38 -3.60
N PHE A 25 0.86 15.30 -4.08
CA PHE A 25 0.79 16.74 -3.76
C PHE A 25 0.68 17.02 -2.25
N GLY A 26 1.32 16.18 -1.42
CA GLY A 26 1.33 16.29 0.03
C GLY A 26 0.01 16.00 0.76
N LYS A 27 -1.12 15.87 0.06
CA LYS A 27 -2.46 15.82 0.67
C LYS A 27 -3.31 14.59 0.28
N LYS A 28 -3.17 14.03 -0.92
CA LYS A 28 -4.10 13.00 -1.44
C LYS A 28 -3.43 11.63 -1.53
N ILE A 29 -4.08 10.57 -1.04
CA ILE A 29 -3.59 9.20 -1.15
C ILE A 29 -4.27 8.51 -2.33
N ASN A 30 -3.51 8.13 -3.35
CA ASN A 30 -4.06 7.48 -4.55
C ASN A 30 -4.06 5.95 -4.46
N ARG A 31 -3.02 5.39 -3.85
CA ARG A 31 -2.84 3.95 -3.66
C ARG A 31 -2.08 3.68 -2.38
N PHE A 32 -2.22 2.45 -1.91
CA PHE A 32 -1.43 1.92 -0.82
C PHE A 32 -0.96 0.51 -1.16
N ALA A 33 0.19 0.12 -0.63
CA ALA A 33 0.70 -1.24 -0.76
C ALA A 33 0.74 -1.90 0.61
N ILE A 34 0.26 -3.13 0.68
CA ILE A 34 0.41 -4.02 1.81
C ILE A 34 1.61 -4.91 1.53
N HIS A 35 2.64 -4.77 2.34
CA HIS A 35 3.84 -5.58 2.26
C HIS A 35 3.69 -6.75 3.23
N THR A 36 3.67 -7.96 2.70
CA THR A 36 3.59 -9.17 3.53
C THR A 36 5.00 -9.65 3.89
N LYS A 37 5.09 -10.50 4.92
CA LYS A 37 6.36 -11.10 5.33
C LYS A 37 6.93 -12.07 4.31
N LYS A 38 6.07 -12.79 3.57
CA LYS A 38 6.49 -13.90 2.67
C LYS A 38 5.80 -13.87 1.31
N ASN A 39 4.57 -13.39 1.21
CA ASN A 39 3.73 -13.52 0.01
C ASN A 39 3.81 -12.30 -0.93
N GLY A 40 4.90 -11.55 -0.87
CA GLY A 40 5.13 -10.38 -1.72
C GLY A 40 4.34 -9.13 -1.32
N ASN A 41 4.19 -8.22 -2.28
CA ASN A 41 3.59 -6.90 -2.07
C ASN A 41 2.30 -6.78 -2.87
N PHE A 42 1.21 -6.42 -2.19
CA PHE A 42 -0.10 -6.22 -2.81
C PHE A 42 -0.40 -4.73 -2.89
N ILE A 43 -0.66 -4.22 -4.09
CA ILE A 43 -0.98 -2.80 -4.31
C ILE A 43 -2.48 -2.65 -4.50
N PHE A 44 -3.10 -1.78 -3.71
CA PHE A 44 -4.53 -1.54 -3.71
C PHE A 44 -4.86 -0.07 -3.97
N THR A 45 -6.06 0.13 -4.54
CA THR A 45 -6.72 1.42 -4.69
C THR A 45 -8.16 1.29 -4.22
N SER A 46 -8.70 2.34 -3.62
CA SER A 46 -10.08 2.40 -3.16
C SER A 46 -10.67 3.79 -3.36
N ARG A 47 -11.99 3.90 -3.21
CA ARG A 47 -12.69 5.20 -3.31
C ARG A 47 -12.24 6.20 -2.24
N ASP A 48 -11.93 5.71 -1.03
CA ASP A 48 -11.41 6.53 0.07
C ASP A 48 -10.26 5.80 0.79
N ASN A 49 -9.06 5.93 0.21
CA ASN A 49 -7.86 5.33 0.76
C ASN A 49 -7.53 5.84 2.17
N LYS A 50 -7.85 7.10 2.47
CA LYS A 50 -7.58 7.69 3.79
C LYS A 50 -8.44 7.00 4.85
N LYS A 51 -9.72 6.76 4.56
CA LYS A 51 -10.61 6.03 5.45
C LYS A 51 -10.18 4.57 5.61
N VAL A 52 -9.82 3.89 4.52
CA VAL A 52 -9.31 2.50 4.58
C VAL A 52 -8.07 2.40 5.47
N LEU A 53 -7.08 3.26 5.26
CA LEU A 53 -5.85 3.26 6.05
C LEU A 53 -6.11 3.61 7.52
N ARG A 54 -7.05 4.53 7.80
CA ARG A 54 -7.45 4.86 9.18
C ARG A 54 -8.06 3.66 9.89
N VAL A 55 -8.92 2.89 9.22
CA VAL A 55 -9.50 1.66 9.79
C VAL A 55 -8.43 0.60 9.95
N LEU A 56 -7.55 0.43 8.96
CA LEU A 56 -6.46 -0.54 9.02
C LEU A 56 -5.53 -0.27 10.23
N ASN A 57 -5.26 1.00 10.53
CA ASN A 57 -4.45 1.43 11.68
C ASN A 57 -5.00 1.01 13.05
N ASN A 58 -6.27 0.56 13.14
CA ASN A 58 -6.81 0.02 14.38
C ASN A 58 -6.44 -1.46 14.59
N TYR A 59 -6.05 -2.17 13.52
CA TYR A 59 -5.77 -3.60 13.53
C TYR A 59 -4.27 -3.93 13.37
N ILE A 60 -3.48 -2.94 12.99
CA ILE A 60 -2.02 -3.05 12.88
C ILE A 60 -1.39 -1.96 13.73
N ASP A 61 -0.22 -2.24 14.31
CA ASP A 61 0.53 -1.24 15.06
C ASP A 61 0.77 0.01 14.19
N SER A 62 0.53 1.21 14.74
CA SER A 62 0.71 2.48 14.00
C SER A 62 2.11 2.61 13.37
N ASN A 63 3.13 1.97 13.98
CA ASN A 63 4.50 1.93 13.49
C ASN A 63 4.67 1.17 12.15
N LYS A 64 3.70 0.32 11.80
CA LYS A 64 3.66 -0.43 10.52
C LYS A 64 3.02 0.38 9.40
N LEU A 65 2.32 1.48 9.69
CA LEU A 65 1.70 2.33 8.68
C LEU A 65 2.65 3.48 8.32
N ARG A 66 3.35 3.34 7.19
CA ARG A 66 4.38 4.29 6.76
C ARG A 66 3.85 5.19 5.66
N ARG A 67 4.05 6.51 5.84
CA ARG A 67 3.82 7.47 4.75
C ARG A 67 4.89 7.25 3.69
N SER A 68 4.47 6.79 2.52
CA SER A 68 5.33 6.78 1.34
C SER A 68 5.23 8.18 0.73
N LEU A 69 5.96 9.14 1.31
CA LEU A 69 6.44 10.26 0.50
C LEU A 69 7.33 9.59 -0.55
N SER A 70 7.08 9.79 -1.85
CA SER A 70 8.09 9.46 -2.87
C SER A 70 8.21 8.00 -3.40
N PHE A 71 7.33 7.01 -3.14
CA PHE A 71 7.45 5.67 -3.83
C PHE A 71 7.52 5.80 -5.37
N PHE A 72 6.90 6.85 -5.92
CA PHE A 72 6.88 7.16 -7.35
C PHE A 72 7.94 8.16 -7.82
N GLU A 73 8.61 8.86 -6.92
CA GLU A 73 9.76 9.70 -7.30
C GLU A 73 11.03 8.83 -7.46
N VAL A 74 11.12 7.73 -6.70
CA VAL A 74 12.21 6.75 -6.78
C VAL A 74 12.08 5.81 -7.99
N ILE A 75 10.87 5.33 -8.34
CA ILE A 75 10.66 4.59 -9.60
C ILE A 75 11.04 5.47 -10.81
N LYS A 76 10.72 6.77 -10.77
CA LYS A 76 11.08 7.75 -11.81
C LYS A 76 12.59 8.01 -11.91
N ARG A 77 13.35 7.96 -10.82
CA ARG A 77 14.83 8.09 -10.86
C ARG A 77 15.51 6.81 -11.34
N GLY A 78 14.97 5.63 -11.00
CA GLY A 78 15.49 4.34 -11.45
C GLY A 78 15.42 4.13 -12.97
N ILE A 79 14.27 4.44 -13.60
CA ILE A 79 14.11 4.31 -15.06
C ILE A 79 14.98 5.33 -15.82
N LYS A 80 15.21 6.52 -15.24
CA LYS A 80 15.96 7.60 -15.89
C LYS A 80 17.48 7.36 -15.96
N ASN A 81 18.06 6.62 -15.01
CA ASN A 81 19.49 6.23 -15.04
C ASN A 81 19.77 5.01 -15.94
N LEU A 82 18.76 4.19 -16.23
CA LEU A 82 18.87 3.08 -17.18
C LEU A 82 18.88 3.53 -18.64
N ILE A 83 18.27 4.67 -18.97
CA ILE A 83 18.22 5.27 -20.31
C ILE A 83 19.41 6.21 -20.59
N LYS A 84 20.11 6.65 -19.53
CA LYS A 84 21.28 7.54 -19.65
C LYS A 84 22.62 6.80 -19.73
N LYS A 85 22.59 5.47 -19.85
CA LYS A 85 23.74 4.62 -20.15
C LYS A 85 23.59 4.09 -21.57
#